data_AF-A0A1H8GHV0-F1
#
_entry.id   AF-A0A1H8GHV0-F1
#
_cell.length_a   1.000
_cell.length_b   1.000
_cell.length_c   1.000
_cell.angle_alpha   90.00
_cell.angle_beta   90.00
_cell.angle_gamma   90.00
#
_symmetry.space_group_name_H-M   'P 1'
#
loop_
_entity.id
_entity.type
_entity.pdbx_description
1 polymer ?
#
loop_
_entity_poly.entity_id
_entity_poly.type
_entity_poly.pdbx_seq_one_letter_code
_entity_poly.pdbx_strand_id
1 'polypeptide(L)'
;MNLACRDGLELFIFDENGKFAAHVDYSKYSKIEDNKLVVGSQLVGEDFLAFAHKTEMNKKSDYDSFFDEDQSTFVVNKNNTKKCKIIAKSTMVDDQKCETHDVFYEIPDAKLESGQTFEHSYVGESARYVYRFYINTYNEQGDLYKLRIMK
;
A
#
# COMPACT_ATOMS: atom_id res chain seq x y z
N MET A 1 10.43 3.08 -30.26
CA MET A 1 10.68 2.61 -28.88
C MET A 1 9.32 2.20 -28.33
N ASN A 2 9.03 0.90 -28.34
CA ASN A 2 7.81 0.37 -27.72
C ASN A 2 8.20 -0.05 -26.31
N LEU A 3 7.68 0.68 -25.32
CA LEU A 3 7.88 0.37 -23.92
C LEU A 3 6.60 -0.26 -23.39
N ALA A 4 6.68 -1.49 -22.92
CA ALA A 4 5.57 -2.14 -22.24
C ALA A 4 5.84 -2.09 -20.73
N CYS A 5 4.95 -1.44 -19.96
CA CYS A 5 4.96 -1.60 -18.50
C CYS A 5 4.44 -2.99 -18.15
N ARG A 6 5.14 -3.73 -17.28
CA ARG A 6 4.53 -4.91 -16.65
C ARG A 6 3.45 -4.45 -15.68
N ASP A 7 2.29 -5.09 -15.75
CA ASP A 7 1.18 -4.88 -14.82
C ASP A 7 1.57 -5.28 -13.39
N GLY A 8 2.00 -4.30 -12.61
CA GLY A 8 2.20 -4.42 -11.18
C GLY A 8 2.98 -3.23 -10.61
N LEU A 9 2.59 -2.85 -9.39
CA LEU A 9 3.22 -1.80 -8.59
C LEU A 9 3.65 -2.40 -7.24
N GLU A 10 4.93 -2.25 -6.94
CA GLU A 10 5.54 -2.46 -5.63
C GLU A 10 5.56 -1.13 -4.87
N LEU A 11 5.23 -1.12 -3.58
CA LEU A 11 5.06 0.12 -2.82
C LEU A 11 5.98 0.15 -1.61
N PHE A 12 6.80 1.20 -1.53
CA PHE A 12 7.59 1.53 -0.36
C PHE A 12 6.90 2.69 0.36
N ILE A 13 6.46 2.45 1.59
CA ILE A 13 5.67 3.40 2.37
C ILE A 13 6.57 3.99 3.45
N PHE A 14 6.53 5.31 3.57
CA PHE A 14 7.27 6.08 4.56
C PHE A 14 6.27 6.87 5.41
N ASP A 15 6.56 7.06 6.69
CA ASP A 15 5.77 7.95 7.54
C ASP A 15 5.95 9.43 7.13
N GLU A 16 5.21 10.33 7.78
CA GLU A 16 5.27 11.77 7.50
C GLU A 16 6.67 12.38 7.69
N ASN A 17 7.52 11.76 8.52
CA ASN A 17 8.88 12.17 8.78
C ASN A 17 9.89 11.59 7.76
N GLY A 18 9.42 10.76 6.82
CA GLY A 18 10.26 10.11 5.82
C GLY A 18 10.98 8.86 6.34
N LYS A 19 10.58 8.30 7.49
CA LYS A 19 11.08 7.00 7.96
C LYS A 19 10.35 5.88 7.24
N PHE A 20 11.09 4.89 6.76
CA PHE A 20 10.52 3.70 6.15
C PHE A 20 9.59 2.99 7.15
N ALA A 21 8.36 2.69 6.71
CA ALA A 21 7.30 2.15 7.54
C ALA A 21 6.86 0.75 7.08
N ALA A 22 6.73 0.53 5.77
CA ALA A 22 6.24 -0.75 5.26
C ALA A 22 6.58 -0.97 3.78
N HIS A 23 6.57 -2.24 3.41
CA HIS A 23 6.64 -2.72 2.04
C HIS A 23 5.35 -3.43 1.63
N VAL A 24 4.87 -3.20 0.42
CA VAL A 24 3.76 -3.95 -0.19
C VAL A 24 4.23 -4.53 -1.51
N ASP A 25 4.20 -5.85 -1.60
CA ASP A 25 4.73 -6.60 -2.73
C ASP A 25 3.93 -6.43 -4.02
N TYR A 26 4.62 -6.70 -5.12
CA TYR A 26 4.16 -6.62 -6.50
C TYR A 26 2.80 -7.31 -6.72
N SER A 27 1.77 -6.56 -7.12
CA SER A 27 0.47 -7.18 -7.44
C SER A 27 -0.18 -6.60 -8.69
N LYS A 28 -0.88 -7.48 -9.42
CA LYS A 28 -1.81 -7.14 -10.51
C LYS A 28 -3.09 -6.45 -10.01
N TYR A 29 -3.25 -6.27 -8.70
CA TYR A 29 -4.45 -5.75 -8.04
C TYR A 29 -4.25 -4.35 -7.46
N SER A 30 -3.06 -3.76 -7.59
CA SER A 30 -2.83 -2.36 -7.27
C SER A 30 -3.12 -1.50 -8.50
N LYS A 31 -4.13 -0.63 -8.39
CA LYS A 31 -4.45 0.37 -9.41
C LYS A 31 -4.38 1.77 -8.81
N ILE A 32 -3.92 2.71 -9.61
CA ILE A 32 -4.11 4.14 -9.36
C ILE A 32 -5.36 4.55 -10.13
N GLU A 33 -6.41 4.96 -9.42
CA GLU A 33 -7.69 5.40 -9.99
C GLU A 33 -8.12 6.69 -9.27
N ASP A 34 -8.37 7.76 -10.01
CA ASP A 34 -8.92 9.02 -9.47
C ASP A 34 -8.29 9.48 -8.14
N ASN A 35 -6.95 9.57 -8.11
CA ASN A 35 -6.17 9.95 -6.91
C ASN A 35 -6.25 8.95 -5.76
N LYS A 36 -6.54 7.69 -6.04
CA LYS A 36 -6.57 6.60 -5.05
C LYS A 36 -5.69 5.45 -5.50
N LEU A 37 -4.85 4.98 -4.58
CA LEU A 37 -4.12 3.73 -4.71
C LEU A 37 -4.79 2.67 -3.82
N VAL A 38 -5.19 1.57 -4.45
CA VAL A 38 -5.97 0.51 -3.82
C VAL A 38 -5.09 -0.72 -3.63
N VAL A 39 -5.02 -1.27 -2.41
CA VAL A 39 -4.17 -2.41 -2.06
C VAL A 39 -5.00 -3.48 -1.34
N GLY A 40 -4.99 -4.71 -1.85
CA GLY A 40 -5.64 -5.84 -1.19
C GLY A 40 -4.87 -6.33 0.04
N SER A 41 -5.58 -6.75 1.09
CA SER A 41 -4.96 -7.18 2.36
C SER A 41 -4.09 -8.43 2.28
N GLN A 42 -4.26 -9.24 1.24
CA GLN A 42 -3.39 -10.39 0.98
C GLN A 42 -1.95 -9.98 0.61
N LEU A 43 -1.71 -8.70 0.38
CA LEU A 43 -0.42 -8.15 -0.06
C LEU A 43 0.33 -7.42 1.07
N VAL A 44 -0.22 -7.39 2.28
CA VAL A 44 0.34 -6.59 3.37
C VAL A 44 0.95 -7.48 4.46
N GLY A 45 2.18 -7.16 4.85
CA GLY A 45 2.89 -7.81 5.95
C GLY A 45 2.61 -7.18 7.32
N GLU A 46 3.19 -7.74 8.37
CA GLU A 46 3.04 -7.28 9.76
C GLU A 46 3.45 -5.81 9.93
N ASP A 47 4.55 -5.38 9.31
CA ASP A 47 5.03 -3.99 9.33
C ASP A 47 3.98 -3.02 8.79
N PHE A 48 3.29 -3.41 7.73
CA PHE A 48 2.19 -2.61 7.19
C PHE A 48 1.02 -2.55 8.16
N LEU A 49 0.67 -3.66 8.82
CA LEU A 49 -0.42 -3.68 9.80
C LEU A 49 -0.09 -2.83 11.03
N ALA A 50 1.15 -2.88 11.51
CA ALA A 50 1.67 -2.03 12.57
C ALA A 50 1.67 -0.54 12.17
N PHE A 51 1.99 -0.26 10.90
CA PHE A 51 1.85 1.09 10.35
C PHE A 51 0.38 1.48 10.20
N ALA A 52 -0.52 0.62 9.72
CA ALA A 52 -1.89 0.99 9.39
C ALA A 52 -2.80 1.12 10.63
N HIS A 53 -2.48 0.39 11.70
CA HIS A 53 -3.36 0.21 12.85
C HIS A 53 -2.66 0.53 14.17
N LYS A 54 -3.39 0.40 15.28
CA LYS A 54 -2.81 0.44 16.62
C LYS A 54 -2.51 -1.00 17.05
N THR A 55 -1.31 -1.25 17.55
CA THR A 55 -0.99 -2.53 18.19
C THR A 55 -1.48 -2.50 19.64
N GLU A 56 -2.26 -3.49 20.04
CA GLU A 56 -2.61 -3.70 21.44
C GLU A 56 -1.68 -4.72 22.08
N MET A 57 -1.14 -4.36 23.24
CA MET A 57 -0.32 -5.25 24.07
C MET A 57 -1.05 -5.73 25.33
N ASN A 58 -2.26 -5.23 25.61
CA ASN A 58 -2.98 -5.52 26.84
C ASN A 58 -4.03 -6.60 26.62
N LYS A 59 -3.73 -7.80 27.12
CA LYS A 59 -4.57 -9.01 27.07
C LYS A 59 -5.63 -9.00 28.17
N LYS A 60 -6.76 -8.34 27.95
CA LYS A 60 -7.82 -8.24 28.99
C LYS A 60 -9.23 -8.56 28.49
N SER A 61 -9.39 -8.96 27.24
CA SER A 61 -10.67 -9.36 26.68
C SER A 61 -10.85 -10.89 26.64
N ASP A 62 -12.09 -11.34 26.51
CA ASP A 62 -12.40 -12.75 26.25
C ASP A 62 -11.75 -13.26 24.95
N TYR A 63 -11.51 -12.34 23.99
CA TYR A 63 -10.74 -12.61 22.78
C TYR A 63 -9.28 -12.95 23.10
N ASP A 64 -8.64 -12.18 23.98
CA ASP A 64 -7.25 -12.44 24.38
C ASP A 64 -7.12 -13.71 25.21
N SER A 65 -8.17 -14.07 25.96
CA SER A 65 -8.22 -15.29 26.77
C SER A 65 -8.40 -16.55 25.92
N PHE A 66 -8.77 -16.41 24.64
CA PHE A 66 -8.93 -17.53 23.71
C PHE A 66 -7.61 -17.97 23.07
N PHE A 67 -6.63 -17.06 22.93
CA PHE A 67 -5.35 -17.35 22.31
C PHE A 67 -4.25 -17.45 23.37
N ASP A 68 -3.59 -18.62 23.47
CA ASP A 68 -2.35 -18.76 24.24
C ASP A 68 -1.24 -17.89 23.62
N GLU A 69 -0.43 -17.29 24.48
CA GLU A 69 0.37 -16.08 24.24
C GLU A 69 1.28 -16.03 22.98
N ASP A 70 1.64 -14.79 22.61
CA ASP A 70 2.57 -14.33 21.55
C ASP A 70 2.02 -14.12 20.13
N GLN A 71 0.90 -13.41 20.01
CA GLN A 71 0.47 -12.86 18.71
C GLN A 71 0.26 -11.34 18.77
N SER A 72 0.72 -10.64 17.72
CA SER A 72 0.50 -9.21 17.53
C SER A 72 -0.97 -8.96 17.22
N THR A 73 -1.69 -8.32 18.16
CA THR A 73 -3.08 -7.90 17.94
C THR A 73 -3.13 -6.48 17.37
N PHE A 74 -3.76 -6.32 16.21
CA PHE A 74 -3.95 -5.03 15.55
C PHE A 74 -5.40 -4.57 15.64
N VAL A 75 -5.62 -3.39 16.21
CA VAL A 75 -6.95 -2.78 16.32
C VAL A 75 -7.25 -1.94 15.08
N VAL A 76 -8.18 -2.44 14.27
CA VAL A 76 -8.67 -1.75 13.09
C VAL A 76 -9.71 -0.71 13.49
N ASN A 77 -9.37 0.58 13.37
CA ASN A 77 -10.28 1.67 13.64
C ASN A 77 -10.69 2.36 12.33
N LYS A 78 -12.00 2.44 12.07
CA LYS A 78 -12.59 3.05 10.87
C LYS A 78 -12.20 4.51 10.62
N ASN A 79 -11.79 5.22 11.67
CA ASN A 79 -11.39 6.63 11.60
C ASN A 79 -9.87 6.80 11.61
N ASN A 80 -9.09 5.71 11.52
CA ASN A 80 -7.65 5.83 11.51
C ASN A 80 -7.18 6.32 10.14
N THR A 81 -6.56 7.49 10.15
CA THR A 81 -5.96 8.05 8.96
C THR A 81 -4.52 8.41 9.24
N LYS A 82 -3.59 7.94 8.40
CA LYS A 82 -2.17 8.25 8.54
C LYS A 82 -1.66 8.94 7.30
N LYS A 83 -0.96 10.07 7.51
CA LYS A 83 -0.18 10.70 6.45
C LYS A 83 1.08 9.88 6.21
N CYS A 84 1.44 9.74 4.94
CA CYS A 84 2.60 8.99 4.49
C CYS A 84 3.13 9.54 3.18
N LYS A 85 4.32 9.08 2.81
CA LYS A 85 4.90 9.23 1.48
C LYS A 85 5.01 7.84 0.87
N ILE A 86 4.84 7.74 -0.44
CA ILE A 86 4.92 6.46 -1.15
C ILE A 86 5.94 6.60 -2.27
N ILE A 87 6.82 5.62 -2.38
CA ILE A 87 7.59 5.40 -3.60
C ILE A 87 6.99 4.16 -4.25
N ALA A 88 6.37 4.33 -5.41
CA ALA A 88 5.87 3.22 -6.20
C ALA A 88 6.95 2.78 -7.19
N LYS A 89 7.21 1.48 -7.29
CA LYS A 89 8.13 0.89 -8.23
C LYS A 89 7.35 0.02 -9.22
N SER A 90 7.66 0.18 -10.49
CA SER A 90 7.18 -0.67 -11.57
C SER A 90 8.35 -1.08 -12.46
N THR A 91 8.07 -1.95 -13.41
CA THR A 91 9.07 -2.51 -14.32
C THR A 91 8.65 -2.23 -15.75
N MET A 92 9.52 -1.56 -16.52
CA MET A 92 9.35 -1.30 -17.95
C MET A 92 10.25 -2.23 -18.74
N VAL A 93 9.71 -2.87 -19.78
CA VAL A 93 10.48 -3.71 -20.70
C VAL A 93 10.67 -2.96 -22.02
N ASP A 94 11.92 -2.84 -22.45
CA ASP A 94 12.29 -2.43 -23.81
C ASP A 94 12.34 -3.68 -24.69
N ASP A 95 11.24 -3.93 -25.40
CA ASP A 95 11.09 -5.09 -26.28
C ASP A 95 12.11 -5.10 -27.44
N GLN A 96 12.69 -3.95 -27.80
CA GLN A 96 13.66 -3.88 -28.90
C GLN A 96 15.08 -4.25 -28.45
N LYS A 97 15.38 -4.05 -27.15
CA LYS A 97 16.70 -4.34 -26.57
C LYS A 97 16.71 -5.54 -25.65
N CYS A 98 15.54 -6.13 -25.37
CA CYS A 98 15.36 -7.12 -24.32
C CYS A 98 15.87 -6.63 -22.95
N GLU A 99 15.77 -5.34 -22.70
CA GLU A 99 16.21 -4.71 -21.44
C GLU A 99 15.01 -4.50 -20.52
N THR A 100 15.24 -4.63 -19.22
CA THR A 100 14.24 -4.40 -18.19
C THR A 100 14.72 -3.27 -17.31
N HIS A 101 13.89 -2.25 -17.13
CA HIS A 101 14.20 -1.05 -16.36
C HIS A 101 13.25 -0.92 -15.19
N ASP A 102 13.81 -0.64 -14.01
CA ASP A 102 13.01 -0.28 -12.86
C ASP A 102 12.62 1.20 -12.94
N VAL A 103 11.33 1.47 -12.72
CA VAL A 103 10.78 2.82 -12.75
C VAL A 103 10.15 3.15 -11.42
N PHE A 104 10.60 4.25 -10.83
CA PHE A 104 10.18 4.72 -9.53
C PHE A 104 9.37 6.01 -9.67
N TYR A 105 8.27 6.08 -8.92
CA TYR A 105 7.37 7.22 -8.84
C TYR A 105 7.31 7.69 -7.40
N GLU A 106 7.65 8.96 -7.15
CA GLU A 106 7.49 9.58 -5.83
C GLU A 106 6.08 10.18 -5.70
N ILE A 107 5.38 9.78 -4.64
CA ILE A 107 4.08 10.31 -4.20
C ILE A 107 4.29 10.92 -2.80
N PRO A 108 4.59 12.23 -2.73
CA PRO A 108 5.05 12.87 -1.50
C PRO A 108 3.94 13.18 -0.50
N ASP A 109 2.68 13.21 -0.94
CA ASP A 109 1.52 13.44 -0.08
C ASP A 109 0.50 12.33 -0.31
N ALA A 110 0.52 11.34 0.57
CA ALA A 110 -0.44 10.25 0.61
C ALA A 110 -1.08 10.15 2.00
N LYS A 111 -2.32 9.71 2.02
CA LYS A 111 -3.09 9.47 3.24
C LYS A 111 -3.68 8.07 3.18
N LEU A 112 -3.21 7.18 4.04
CA LEU A 112 -3.82 5.88 4.26
C LEU A 112 -5.12 6.07 5.06
N GLU A 113 -6.23 5.63 4.50
CA GLU A 113 -7.48 5.44 5.26
C GLU A 113 -7.75 3.95 5.44
N SER A 114 -7.81 3.55 6.71
CA SER A 114 -8.21 2.19 7.10
C SER A 114 -9.74 2.07 7.05
N GLY A 115 -10.32 2.23 5.85
CA GLY A 115 -11.75 2.06 5.61
C GLY A 115 -12.09 0.59 5.39
N GLN A 116 -12.92 0.01 6.26
CA GLN A 116 -13.50 -1.30 5.99
C GLN A 116 -14.59 -1.16 4.92
N THR A 117 -14.35 -1.73 3.74
CA THR A 117 -15.44 -2.10 2.83
C THR A 117 -15.45 -3.61 2.76
N PHE A 118 -16.43 -4.23 3.40
CA PHE A 118 -16.73 -5.63 3.15
C PHE A 118 -17.48 -5.68 1.81
N GLU A 119 -16.74 -5.80 0.73
CA GLU A 119 -17.35 -6.07 -0.56
C GLU A 119 -17.75 -7.55 -0.58
N HIS A 120 -19.02 -7.80 -0.24
CA HIS A 120 -19.69 -9.05 -0.57
C HIS A 120 -20.16 -8.95 -2.02
N SER A 121 -19.36 -9.40 -2.98
CA SER A 121 -19.94 -9.77 -4.27
C SER A 121 -20.66 -11.11 -4.07
N TYR A 122 -21.99 -11.09 -4.18
CA TYR A 122 -22.74 -12.35 -4.28
C TYR A 122 -22.19 -13.09 -5.49
N VAL A 123 -21.77 -14.35 -5.26
CA VAL A 123 -21.13 -15.29 -6.21
C VAL A 123 -19.59 -15.23 -6.21
N GLY A 124 -18.98 -15.99 -5.29
CA GLY A 124 -17.69 -16.65 -5.53
C GLY A 124 -16.40 -15.90 -5.19
N GLU A 125 -16.43 -14.62 -4.82
CA GLU A 125 -15.23 -13.92 -4.35
C GLU A 125 -15.19 -13.83 -2.83
N SER A 126 -14.05 -14.22 -2.26
CA SER A 126 -13.78 -14.06 -0.83
C SER A 126 -13.87 -12.58 -0.45
N ALA A 127 -14.44 -12.26 0.72
CA ALA A 127 -14.41 -10.89 1.24
C ALA A 127 -12.94 -10.41 1.27
N ARG A 128 -12.63 -9.39 0.47
CA ARG A 128 -11.27 -8.80 0.41
C ARG A 128 -11.25 -7.53 1.23
N TYR A 129 -10.37 -7.47 2.22
CA TYR A 129 -10.06 -6.21 2.87
C TYR A 129 -9.20 -5.38 1.91
N VAL A 130 -9.52 -4.11 1.80
CA VAL A 130 -8.87 -3.20 0.87
C VAL A 130 -8.38 -1.97 1.63
N TYR A 131 -7.09 -1.70 1.54
CA TYR A 131 -6.49 -0.46 1.99
C TYR A 131 -6.53 0.56 0.87
N ARG A 132 -6.91 1.79 1.20
CA ARG A 132 -6.97 2.89 0.24
C ARG A 132 -6.04 4.00 0.68
N PHE A 133 -5.11 4.35 -0.19
CA PHE A 133 -4.34 5.57 -0.07
C PHE A 133 -4.98 6.64 -0.95
N TYR A 134 -5.31 7.78 -0.37
CA TYR A 134 -5.61 8.98 -1.12
C TYR A 134 -4.28 9.64 -1.42
N ILE A 135 -3.98 9.83 -2.69
CA ILE A 135 -2.73 10.43 -3.14
C ILE A 135 -3.04 11.82 -3.66
N ASN A 136 -2.35 12.83 -3.16
CA ASN A 136 -2.35 14.12 -3.82
C ASN A 136 -1.26 14.06 -4.88
N THR A 137 -1.68 14.37 -6.10
CA THR A 137 -0.82 14.37 -7.28
C THR A 137 0.19 15.51 -7.27
N TYR A 138 0.34 16.30 -6.21
CA TYR A 138 1.20 17.48 -6.23
C TYR A 138 2.24 17.39 -5.12
N ASN A 139 3.51 17.54 -5.49
CA ASN A 139 4.56 17.80 -4.50
C ASN A 139 4.42 19.23 -3.92
N GLU A 140 5.24 19.59 -2.92
CA GLU A 140 5.23 20.92 -2.29
C GLU A 140 5.44 22.08 -3.30
N GLN A 141 5.91 21.78 -4.51
CA GLN A 141 6.20 22.72 -5.60
C GLN A 141 5.11 22.73 -6.68
N GLY A 142 4.10 21.86 -6.59
CA GLY A 142 3.02 21.74 -7.57
C GLY A 142 3.28 20.77 -8.73
N ASP A 143 4.37 19.99 -8.71
CA ASP A 143 4.65 19.00 -9.77
C ASP A 143 3.85 17.71 -9.57
N LEU A 144 3.45 17.10 -10.69
CA LEU A 144 2.60 15.90 -10.76
C LEU A 144 3.21 14.64 -10.12
N TYR A 145 4.49 14.37 -10.37
CA TYR A 145 5.25 13.26 -9.80
C TYR A 145 6.73 13.38 -10.16
N LYS A 146 7.63 12.81 -9.35
CA LYS A 146 9.02 12.56 -9.77
C LYS A 146 9.13 11.14 -10.30
N LEU A 147 9.71 11.00 -11.50
CA LEU A 147 9.94 9.71 -12.15
C LEU A 147 11.44 9.47 -12.29
N ARG A 148 11.89 8.28 -11.87
CA ARG A 148 13.27 7.84 -12.06
C ARG A 148 13.31 6.48 -12.73
N ILE A 149 14.03 6.39 -13.86
CA ILE A 149 14.28 5.15 -14.58
C ILE A 149 15.72 4.71 -14.26
N MET A 150 15.88 3.50 -13.73
CA MET A 150 17.18 2.88 -13.50
C MET A 150 17.51 1.91 -14.65
N LYS A 151 18.76 1.94 -15.10
CA LYS A 151 19.30 1.00 -16.08
C LYS A 151 19.79 -0.27 -15.41
#